data_AF-A0A968FVN7-F1
#
_entry.id   AF-A0A968FVN7-F1
#
_cell.length_a   1.000
_cell.length_b   1.000
_cell.length_c   1.000
_cell.angle_alpha   90.00
_cell.angle_beta   90.00
_cell.angle_gamma   90.00
#
_symmetry.space_group_name_H-M   'P 1'
#
loop_
_entity.id
_entity.type
_entity.pdbx_description
1 polymer ?
#
loop_
_entity_poly.entity_id
_entity_poly.type
_entity_poly.pdbx_seq_one_letter_code
_entity_poly.pdbx_strand_id
1 'polypeptide(L)' 'RAKHPERMITQAVKGMLPKNNLSRKTLGRLKVYAGAEHPHAAQQPVLKELVS' A
#
# COMPACT_ATOMS: atom_id res chain seq x y z
N ARG A 1 -6.66 -2.75 16.46
CA ARG A 1 -5.40 -2.88 15.68
C ARG A 1 -5.19 -4.30 15.17
N ALA A 2 -5.31 -5.35 15.99
CA ALA A 2 -5.13 -6.75 15.58
C ALA A 2 -6.10 -7.29 14.50
N LYS A 3 -7.29 -6.70 14.33
CA LYS A 3 -8.29 -7.18 13.36
C LYS A 3 -8.04 -6.72 11.91
N HIS A 4 -7.20 -5.71 11.69
CA HIS A 4 -6.95 -5.10 10.37
C HIS A 4 -5.51 -4.54 10.29
N PRO A 5 -4.49 -5.41 10.25
CA PRO A 5 -3.09 -4.98 10.18
C PRO A 5 -2.81 -4.08 8.96
N GLU A 6 -3.52 -4.28 7.84
CA GLU A 6 -3.40 -3.51 6.61
C GLU A 6 -3.68 -2.01 6.78
N ARG A 7 -4.57 -1.66 7.74
CA ARG A 7 -4.95 -0.26 7.99
C ARG A 7 -3.80 0.54 8.57
N MET A 8 -2.93 -0.06 9.38
CA MET A 8 -1.82 0.66 10.00
C MET A 8 -0.86 1.20 8.95
N ILE A 9 -0.43 0.34 8.03
CA ILE A 9 0.46 0.71 6.91
C ILE A 9 -0.23 1.73 6.00
N THR A 10 -1.50 1.50 5.65
CA THR A 10 -2.25 2.41 4.77
C THR A 10 -2.36 3.82 5.36
N GLN A 11 -2.59 3.96 6.67
CA GLN A 11 -2.65 5.27 7.33
C GLN A 11 -1.28 5.95 7.40
N ALA A 12 -0.21 5.19 7.63
CA ALA A 12 1.15 5.72 7.63
C ALA A 12 1.50 6.31 6.25
N VAL A 13 1.29 5.55 5.17
CA VAL A 13 1.54 6.02 3.79
C VAL A 13 0.65 7.20 3.43
N LYS A 14 -0.62 7.20 3.84
CA LYS A 14 -1.52 8.35 3.67
C LYS A 14 -0.96 9.63 4.31
N GLY A 15 -0.33 9.52 5.48
CA GLY A 15 0.33 10.65 6.17
C GLY A 15 1.56 11.17 5.44
N MET A 16 2.23 10.34 4.63
CA MET A 16 3.40 10.73 3.83
C MET A 16 3.02 11.39 2.49
N LEU A 17 1.75 11.36 2.09
CA LEU A 17 1.29 11.95 0.83
C LEU A 17 0.94 13.44 1.00
N PRO A 18 1.15 14.27 -0.04
CA PRO A 18 0.79 15.68 -0.02
C PRO A 18 -0.74 15.83 0.08
N LYS A 19 -1.23 16.79 0.88
CA LYS A 19 -2.66 17.00 1.09
C LYS A 19 -3.31 17.72 -0.11
N ASN A 20 -3.62 16.97 -1.15
CA ASN A 20 -4.28 17.46 -2.36
C ASN A 20 -5.32 16.47 -2.90
N ASN A 21 -6.07 16.84 -3.93
CA ASN A 21 -7.08 15.96 -4.54
C ASN A 21 -6.50 14.70 -5.18
N LEU A 22 -5.23 14.74 -5.60
CA LEU A 22 -4.54 13.60 -6.21
C LEU A 22 -4.16 12.54 -5.17
N SER A 23 -3.96 12.92 -3.91
CA SER A 23 -3.57 12.02 -2.81
C SER A 23 -4.52 10.84 -2.63
N ARG A 24 -5.83 11.04 -2.80
CA ARG A 24 -6.82 9.96 -2.73
C ARG A 24 -6.66 8.98 -3.89
N LYS A 25 -6.34 9.49 -5.09
CA LYS A 25 -6.12 8.67 -6.29
C LYS A 25 -4.83 7.88 -6.18
N THR A 26 -3.74 8.49 -5.68
CA THR A 26 -2.46 7.80 -5.49
C THR A 26 -2.54 6.77 -4.38
N LEU A 27 -3.23 7.08 -3.27
CA LEU A 27 -3.49 6.10 -2.20
C LEU A 27 -4.28 4.89 -2.70
N GLY A 28 -5.23 5.08 -3.63
CA GLY A 28 -5.99 3.97 -4.22
C GLY A 28 -5.16 2.96 -5.02
N ARG A 29 -3.95 3.34 -5.47
CA ARG A 29 -3.00 2.46 -6.16
C ARG A 29 -2.24 1.55 -5.19
N LEU A 30 -2.16 1.92 -3.90
CA LEU A 30 -1.53 1.08 -2.88
C LEU A 30 -2.43 -0.09 -2.52
N LYS A 31 -1.87 -1.31 -2.53
CA LYS A 31 -2.53 -2.55 -2.08
C LYS A 31 -1.68 -3.15 -0.97
N VAL A 32 -2.28 -3.31 0.21
CA VAL A 32 -1.62 -3.86 1.40
C VAL A 32 -2.31 -5.17 1.75
N TYR A 33 -1.53 -6.23 1.88
CA TYR A 33 -1.98 -7.56 2.25
C TYR A 33 -1.36 -7.95 3.59
N ALA A 34 -2.14 -8.64 4.43
CA ALA A 34 -1.68 -9.08 5.75
C ALA A 34 -0.75 -10.31 5.68
N GLY A 35 -0.85 -11.10 4.60
CA GLY A 35 -0.03 -12.29 4.35
C GLY A 35 0.92 -12.10 3.17
N ALA A 36 1.64 -13.16 2.83
CA ALA A 36 2.63 -13.16 1.76
C ALA A 36 2.03 -13.22 0.33
N GLU A 37 0.74 -13.52 0.21
CA GLU A 37 0.09 -13.72 -1.08
C GLU A 37 -0.71 -12.49 -1.54
N HIS A 38 -0.72 -12.26 -2.86
CA HIS A 38 -1.56 -11.24 -3.51
C HIS A 38 -2.22 -11.79 -4.79
N PRO A 39 -3.45 -11.36 -5.13
CA PRO A 39 -4.16 -11.84 -6.33
C PRO A 39 -3.67 -11.20 -7.65
N HIS A 40 -2.60 -10.40 -7.62
CA HIS A 40 -2.14 -9.59 -8.76
C HIS A 40 -1.13 -10.28 -9.68
N ALA A 41 -1.15 -11.62 -9.76
CA ALA A 41 -0.24 -12.38 -10.60
C ALA A 41 -0.31 -11.99 -12.09
N ALA A 42 -1.50 -11.64 -12.60
CA ALA A 42 -1.69 -11.21 -13.98
C ALA A 42 -0.94 -9.91 -14.35
N GLN A 43 -0.56 -9.10 -13.37
CA GLN A 43 0.14 -7.82 -13.58
C GLN A 43 1.66 -7.99 -13.67
N GLN A 44 2.18 -9.22 -13.48
CA GLN A 44 3.62 -9.54 -13.47
C GLN A 44 4.44 -8.54 -12.62
N PRO A 45 4.14 -8.42 -11.31
CA PRO A 45 4.81 -7.45 -10.45
C PRO A 45 6.30 -7.78 -10.28
N VAL A 46 7.14 -6.76 -10.35
CA VAL A 46 8.58 -6.87 -10.10
C VAL A 46 8.86 -6.64 -8.61
N LEU A 47 9.61 -7.55 -7.99
CA LEU A 47 10.07 -7.40 -6.61
C LEU A 47 10.96 -6.16 -6.49
N LYS A 48 10.69 -5.35 -5.47
CA LYS A 48 11.47 -4.15 -5.17
C LYS A 48 12.14 -4.30 -3.82
N GLU A 49 13.45 -4.10 -3.81
CA GLU A 49 14.24 -4.02 -2.58
C GLU A 49 14.16 -2.60 -2.01
N LEU A 50 14.18 -2.49 -0.67
CA LEU A 50 14.26 -1.21 0.00
C LEU A 50 15.73 -0.79 0.06
N VAL A 51 16.05 0.39 -0.46
CA VAL A 51 17.35 1.03 -0.27
C VAL A 51 17.29 1.84 1.02
N SER A 52 18.26 1.61 1.91
CA SER A 52 18.41 2.33 3.18
C SER A 52 18.86 3.77 3.00
#